data_AF-A0A6N8EYF5-F1
#
_entry.id   AF-A0A6N8EYF5-F1
#
_cell.length_a   1.000
_cell.length_b   1.000
_cell.length_c   1.000
_cell.angle_alpha   90.00
_cell.angle_beta   90.00
_cell.angle_gamma   90.00
#
_symmetry.space_group_name_H-M   'P 1'
#
loop_
_entity.id
_entity.type
_entity.pdbx_description
1 polymer ?
#
loop_
_entity_poly.entity_id
_entity_poly.type
_entity_poly.pdbx_seq_one_letter_code
_entity_poly.pdbx_strand_id
1 'polypeptide(L)'
;MKPSLIGNTVIFFWRRIRITPNKSLFDQYGIAYPHDFMTWEEMFKLAGQFPAVNENNEPQYGLYHKDSPNPFMMALKVGESSGLSFNNSEHITLNTESWKRIFENVTDCFKTKVCYDPSRIKADDSMQKEALELRAYPFLRGDIAMALDESTLYRTLMSRSDEPGAKPLAWEWGMVTLPVSANNPHMGNGVYMNDIFAIPLEIKETKGALEFIQYICGENYAKLLPQINMTDLPARPNPDAMDEPLKSFYKLEQVNVTLINQLRKFPASFLPKIDDISQKHMEKIMSDQSTVRESLQSMEEELEQALRQSGN
;
A
#
# COMPACT_ATOMS: atom_id res chain seq x y z
N MET A 1 6.72 11.21 37.60
CA MET A 1 5.31 11.17 37.16
C MET A 1 5.10 9.91 36.35
N LYS A 2 4.20 9.04 36.77
CA LYS A 2 3.82 7.84 36.00
C LYS A 2 3.05 8.29 34.75
N PRO A 3 3.28 7.72 33.57
CA PRO A 3 2.43 7.99 32.42
C PRO A 3 1.04 7.43 32.71
N SER A 4 0.06 8.32 32.86
CA SER A 4 -1.35 7.96 32.90
C SER A 4 -1.84 7.74 31.47
N LEU A 5 -2.22 6.51 31.15
CA LEU A 5 -3.03 6.20 29.97
C LEU A 5 -4.38 6.93 30.09
N ILE A 6 -4.59 7.95 29.27
CA ILE A 6 -5.85 8.67 29.16
C ILE A 6 -6.66 7.96 28.06
N GLY A 7 -7.64 7.15 28.47
CA GLY A 7 -8.59 6.46 27.57
C GLY A 7 -8.41 4.94 27.52
N ASN A 8 -9.20 4.20 28.30
CA ASN A 8 -9.27 2.74 28.17
C ASN A 8 -10.27 2.38 27.05
N THR A 9 -9.76 1.70 26.02
CA THR A 9 -10.44 1.12 24.86
C THR A 9 -10.44 2.02 23.61
N VAL A 10 -9.29 2.01 22.92
CA VAL A 10 -9.17 2.43 21.52
C VAL A 10 -9.27 1.16 20.66
N ILE A 11 -10.17 1.11 19.69
CA ILE A 11 -10.33 -0.04 18.79
C ILE A 11 -10.32 0.45 17.34
N PHE A 12 -9.71 -0.35 16.47
CA PHE A 12 -9.17 0.07 15.18
C PHE A 12 -9.85 -0.65 14.01
N PHE A 13 -10.15 0.09 12.95
CA PHE A 13 -10.42 -0.46 11.63
C PHE A 13 -9.14 -0.48 10.80
N TRP A 14 -8.93 -1.57 10.06
CA TRP A 14 -7.71 -1.74 9.30
C TRP A 14 -7.97 -1.79 7.81
N ARG A 15 -7.24 -0.96 7.07
CA ARG A 15 -6.98 -1.20 5.65
C ARG A 15 -5.78 -2.08 5.52
N ARG A 16 -5.90 -3.18 4.77
CA ARG A 16 -4.79 -4.09 4.53
C ARG A 16 -4.45 -4.14 3.04
N ILE A 17 -3.16 -4.12 2.68
CA ILE A 17 -2.73 -4.27 1.28
C ILE A 17 -2.54 -5.76 0.98
N ARG A 18 -2.89 -6.25 -0.22
CA ARG A 18 -2.56 -7.62 -0.66
C ARG A 18 -2.13 -7.65 -2.12
N ILE A 19 -1.47 -8.73 -2.52
CA ILE A 19 -1.20 -9.02 -3.92
C ILE A 19 -2.46 -9.68 -4.49
N THR A 20 -3.01 -9.05 -5.53
CA THR A 20 -4.14 -9.56 -6.29
C THR A 20 -3.64 -9.95 -7.69
N PRO A 21 -3.36 -11.24 -7.97
CA PRO A 21 -3.02 -11.70 -9.31
C PRO A 21 -4.23 -11.76 -10.24
N ASN A 22 -4.03 -11.38 -11.50
CA ASN A 22 -4.92 -11.70 -12.62
C ASN A 22 -4.52 -13.08 -13.16
N LYS A 23 -5.22 -14.12 -12.70
CA LYS A 23 -4.88 -15.52 -12.98
C LYS A 23 -4.90 -15.84 -14.47
N SER A 24 -5.83 -15.24 -15.20
CA SER A 24 -5.92 -15.44 -16.65
C SER A 24 -4.66 -15.01 -17.38
N LEU A 25 -3.99 -13.93 -16.95
CA LEU A 25 -2.69 -13.54 -17.51
C LEU A 25 -1.59 -14.55 -17.16
N PHE A 26 -1.56 -15.06 -15.92
CA PHE A 26 -0.59 -16.10 -15.53
C PHE A 26 -0.75 -17.36 -16.38
N ASP A 27 -1.99 -17.83 -16.55
CA ASP A 27 -2.29 -19.01 -17.36
C ASP A 27 -1.98 -18.78 -18.85
N GLN A 28 -2.35 -17.62 -19.39
CA GLN A 28 -2.10 -17.26 -20.79
C GLN A 28 -0.61 -17.33 -21.14
N TYR A 29 0.26 -16.83 -20.28
CA TYR A 29 1.70 -16.80 -20.52
C TYR A 29 2.46 -17.99 -19.92
N GLY A 30 1.77 -18.93 -19.26
CA GLY A 30 2.41 -20.07 -18.60
C GLY A 30 3.37 -19.67 -17.48
N ILE A 31 3.11 -18.54 -16.82
CA ILE A 31 3.93 -18.01 -15.72
C ILE A 31 3.40 -18.59 -14.40
N ALA A 32 4.29 -19.00 -13.51
CA ALA A 32 3.90 -19.51 -12.19
C ALA A 32 3.20 -18.44 -11.35
N TYR A 33 2.15 -18.84 -10.63
CA TYR A 33 1.42 -17.95 -9.72
C TYR A 33 2.33 -17.37 -8.62
N PRO A 34 2.05 -16.15 -8.14
CA PRO A 34 2.68 -15.66 -6.92
C PRO A 34 2.25 -16.56 -5.74
N HIS A 35 3.11 -16.68 -4.74
CA HIS A 35 2.86 -17.49 -3.56
C HIS A 35 2.91 -16.63 -2.29
N ASP A 36 2.33 -17.16 -1.21
CA ASP A 36 2.43 -16.52 0.09
C ASP A 36 3.90 -16.35 0.51
N PHE A 37 4.17 -15.24 1.20
CA PHE A 37 5.47 -14.84 1.73
C PHE A 37 6.61 -14.76 0.71
N MET A 38 6.31 -14.51 -0.58
CA MET A 38 7.34 -14.16 -1.55
C MET A 38 8.06 -12.86 -1.15
N THR A 39 9.29 -12.68 -1.59
CA THR A 39 10.06 -11.46 -1.34
C THR A 39 9.73 -10.36 -2.36
N TRP A 40 10.05 -9.11 -2.03
CA TRP A 40 9.95 -8.01 -3.00
C TRP A 40 10.79 -8.25 -4.26
N GLU A 41 11.99 -8.84 -4.13
CA GLU A 41 12.85 -9.17 -5.27
C GLU A 41 12.21 -10.25 -6.17
N GLU A 42 11.67 -11.31 -5.56
CA GLU A 42 10.91 -12.33 -6.30
C GLU A 42 9.70 -11.73 -7.00
N MET A 43 9.01 -10.77 -6.37
CA MET A 43 7.88 -10.07 -6.97
C MET A 43 8.29 -9.26 -8.20
N PHE A 44 9.31 -8.40 -8.09
CA PHE A 44 9.76 -7.60 -9.23
C PHE A 44 10.25 -8.49 -10.37
N LYS A 45 10.94 -9.59 -10.04
CA LYS A 45 11.34 -10.60 -11.02
C LYS A 45 10.14 -11.29 -11.67
N LEU A 46 9.11 -11.65 -10.90
CA LEU A 46 7.89 -12.26 -11.42
C LEU A 46 7.12 -11.30 -12.33
N ALA A 47 6.96 -10.05 -11.91
CA ALA A 47 6.34 -8.99 -12.70
C ALA A 47 7.08 -8.79 -14.04
N GLY A 48 8.41 -8.84 -14.03
CA GLY A 48 9.23 -8.70 -15.23
C GLY A 48 9.16 -9.84 -16.25
N GLN A 49 8.46 -10.95 -15.94
CA GLN A 49 8.28 -12.06 -16.89
C GLN A 49 7.15 -11.79 -17.89
N PHE A 50 6.24 -10.86 -17.60
CA PHE A 50 5.15 -10.51 -18.50
C PHE A 50 5.66 -9.63 -19.65
N PRO A 51 5.18 -9.87 -20.89
CA PRO A 51 5.54 -9.00 -22.00
C PRO A 51 4.94 -7.60 -21.78
N ALA A 52 5.66 -6.57 -22.26
CA ALA A 52 5.25 -5.17 -22.14
C ALA A 52 4.08 -4.79 -23.06
N VAL A 53 3.77 -5.64 -24.04
CA VAL A 53 2.61 -5.52 -24.93
C VAL A 53 1.94 -6.88 -25.11
N ASN A 54 0.62 -6.88 -25.30
CA ASN A 54 -0.14 -8.08 -25.64
C ASN A 54 -0.08 -8.39 -27.16
N GLU A 55 -0.77 -9.44 -27.60
CA GLU A 55 -0.83 -9.87 -29.01
C GLU A 55 -1.44 -8.81 -29.94
N ASN A 56 -2.28 -7.91 -29.42
CA ASN A 56 -2.88 -6.80 -30.14
C ASN A 56 -2.02 -5.53 -30.13
N ASN A 57 -0.78 -5.62 -29.63
CA ASN A 57 0.15 -4.50 -29.49
C ASN A 57 -0.35 -3.39 -28.52
N GLU A 58 -1.20 -3.76 -27.57
CA GLU A 58 -1.65 -2.89 -26.48
C GLU A 58 -0.72 -3.04 -25.27
N PRO A 59 -0.47 -1.98 -24.49
CA PRO A 59 0.39 -2.05 -23.31
C PRO A 59 -0.10 -3.07 -22.28
N GLN A 60 0.84 -3.78 -21.67
CA GLN A 60 0.60 -4.70 -20.57
C GLN A 60 1.65 -4.49 -19.48
N TYR A 61 1.26 -4.68 -18.22
CA TYR A 61 2.09 -4.39 -17.07
C TYR A 61 2.19 -5.60 -16.14
N GLY A 62 3.38 -5.83 -15.59
CA GLY A 62 3.58 -6.90 -14.61
C GLY A 62 3.07 -6.54 -13.22
N LEU A 63 3.09 -5.25 -12.85
CA LEU A 63 2.82 -4.81 -11.49
C LEU A 63 2.12 -3.45 -11.44
N TYR A 64 1.08 -3.35 -10.62
CA TYR A 64 0.52 -2.10 -10.12
C TYR A 64 0.70 -2.01 -8.61
N HIS A 65 1.06 -0.83 -8.13
CA HIS A 65 1.05 -0.51 -6.71
C HIS A 65 0.21 0.75 -6.50
N LYS A 66 -0.58 0.82 -5.43
CA LYS A 66 -1.43 2.00 -5.16
C LYS A 66 -0.65 3.32 -5.08
N ASP A 67 0.59 3.24 -4.62
CA ASP A 67 1.51 4.37 -4.52
C ASP A 67 2.35 4.60 -5.80
N SER A 68 2.05 3.91 -6.91
CA SER A 68 2.69 4.15 -8.22
C SER A 68 2.70 5.62 -8.69
N PRO A 69 1.69 6.47 -8.39
CA PRO A 69 1.79 7.91 -8.69
C PRO A 69 2.98 8.63 -8.01
N ASN A 70 3.54 8.06 -6.94
CA ASN A 70 4.70 8.58 -6.24
C ASN A 70 5.72 7.44 -5.97
N PRO A 71 6.63 7.17 -6.93
CA PRO A 71 7.62 6.11 -6.82
C PRO A 71 8.55 6.24 -5.60
N PHE A 72 8.79 7.46 -5.10
CA PHE A 72 9.54 7.69 -3.86
C PHE A 72 8.78 7.11 -2.66
N MET A 73 7.49 7.45 -2.51
CA MET A 73 6.66 6.91 -1.44
C MET A 73 6.46 5.40 -1.55
N MET A 74 6.38 4.87 -2.77
CA MET A 74 6.41 3.42 -3.00
C MET A 74 7.70 2.80 -2.45
N ALA A 75 8.87 3.35 -2.80
CA ALA A 75 10.16 2.86 -2.31
C ALA A 75 10.27 2.93 -0.79
N LEU A 76 9.83 4.02 -0.16
CA LEU A 76 9.84 4.15 1.30
C LEU A 76 9.00 3.07 1.99
N LYS A 77 7.82 2.74 1.43
CA LYS A 77 6.98 1.67 1.96
C LYS A 77 7.62 0.30 1.76
N VAL A 78 8.19 0.01 0.58
CA VAL A 78 8.95 -1.23 0.36
C VAL A 78 10.10 -1.35 1.39
N GLY A 79 10.80 -0.26 1.66
CA GLY A 79 11.82 -0.18 2.72
C GLY A 79 11.29 -0.45 4.12
N GLU A 80 10.16 0.15 4.48
CA GLU A 80 9.51 -0.06 5.78
C GLU A 80 9.13 -1.53 6.01
N SER A 81 8.54 -2.20 5.00
CA SER A 81 8.28 -3.66 5.08
C SER A 81 9.54 -4.49 5.19
N SER A 82 10.67 -3.93 4.77
CA SER A 82 11.99 -4.55 4.88
C SER A 82 12.69 -4.25 6.20
N GLY A 83 12.04 -3.52 7.12
CA GLY A 83 12.59 -3.11 8.41
C GLY A 83 13.48 -1.87 8.34
N LEU A 84 13.48 -1.16 7.20
CA LEU A 84 14.21 0.10 7.07
C LEU A 84 13.39 1.26 7.64
N SER A 85 14.11 2.26 8.12
CA SER A 85 13.54 3.48 8.67
C SER A 85 13.91 4.65 7.78
N PHE A 86 13.04 5.64 7.62
CA PHE A 86 13.37 6.85 6.86
C PHE A 86 14.45 7.67 7.58
N ASN A 87 14.33 7.74 8.91
CA ASN A 87 15.27 8.42 9.79
C ASN A 87 15.54 7.60 11.05
N ASN A 88 16.64 7.89 11.73
CA ASN A 88 16.91 7.48 13.10
C ASN A 88 16.73 8.69 14.05
N SER A 89 17.19 8.58 15.30
CA SER A 89 17.08 9.65 16.29
C SER A 89 17.88 10.92 15.94
N GLU A 90 18.86 10.81 15.05
CA GLU A 90 19.83 11.87 14.76
C GLU A 90 19.76 12.34 13.30
N HIS A 91 19.48 11.42 12.36
CA HIS A 91 19.65 11.66 10.93
C HIS A 91 18.59 10.96 10.05
N ILE A 92 18.34 11.50 8.87
CA ILE A 92 17.80 10.83 7.67
C ILE A 92 18.80 9.73 7.25
N THR A 93 18.29 8.62 6.72
CA THR A 93 19.10 7.41 6.51
C THR A 93 19.02 6.81 5.10
N LEU A 94 18.69 7.62 4.09
CA LEU A 94 18.49 7.17 2.71
C LEU A 94 19.78 6.67 2.03
N ASN A 95 20.95 7.10 2.47
CA ASN A 95 22.24 6.77 1.89
C ASN A 95 22.82 5.46 2.46
N THR A 96 22.10 4.36 2.27
CA THR A 96 22.57 3.01 2.66
C THR A 96 22.40 2.01 1.51
N GLU A 97 23.17 0.92 1.52
CA GLU A 97 23.04 -0.14 0.52
C GLU A 97 21.64 -0.76 0.48
N SER A 98 21.00 -0.89 1.64
CA SER A 98 19.64 -1.43 1.74
C SER A 98 18.62 -0.53 1.04
N TRP A 99 18.70 0.79 1.26
CA TRP A 99 17.84 1.75 0.57
C TRP A 99 18.15 1.80 -0.92
N LYS A 100 19.43 1.85 -1.30
CA LYS A 100 19.86 1.83 -2.69
C LYS A 100 19.23 0.68 -3.47
N ARG A 101 19.32 -0.56 -2.96
CA ARG A 101 18.76 -1.74 -3.64
C ARG A 101 17.25 -1.63 -3.86
N ILE A 102 16.52 -1.07 -2.90
CA ILE A 102 15.08 -0.88 -3.00
C ILE A 102 14.73 0.18 -4.05
N PHE A 103 15.42 1.32 -4.03
CA PHE A 103 15.23 2.37 -5.02
C PHE A 103 15.62 1.92 -6.43
N GLU A 104 16.67 1.12 -6.58
CA GLU A 104 17.04 0.48 -7.85
C GLU A 104 15.89 -0.40 -8.35
N ASN A 105 15.40 -1.35 -7.54
CA ASN A 105 14.31 -2.23 -7.96
C ASN A 105 13.04 -1.46 -8.35
N VAL A 106 12.66 -0.45 -7.57
CA VAL A 106 11.46 0.37 -7.83
C VAL A 106 11.64 1.17 -9.12
N THR A 107 12.75 1.91 -9.25
CA THR A 107 12.98 2.78 -10.42
C THR A 107 13.19 1.98 -11.70
N ASP A 108 13.90 0.85 -11.64
CA ASP A 108 14.05 -0.06 -12.78
C ASP A 108 12.71 -0.61 -13.24
N CYS A 109 11.80 -0.96 -12.32
CA CYS A 109 10.46 -1.43 -12.67
C CYS A 109 9.68 -0.39 -13.51
N PHE A 110 9.77 0.90 -13.16
CA PHE A 110 9.14 1.98 -13.93
C PHE A 110 9.87 2.29 -15.24
N LYS A 111 11.21 2.32 -15.24
CA LYS A 111 12.03 2.59 -16.44
C LYS A 111 11.82 1.53 -17.51
N THR A 112 11.79 0.26 -17.10
CA THR A 112 11.54 -0.90 -17.97
C THR A 112 10.06 -1.11 -18.32
N LYS A 113 9.17 -0.26 -17.81
CA LYS A 113 7.70 -0.30 -18.03
C LYS A 113 7.01 -1.57 -17.51
N VAL A 114 7.67 -2.31 -16.60
CA VAL A 114 7.07 -3.45 -15.89
C VAL A 114 6.00 -2.95 -14.91
N CYS A 115 6.29 -1.83 -14.22
CA CYS A 115 5.35 -1.18 -13.31
C CYS A 115 4.40 -0.26 -14.07
N TYR A 116 3.11 -0.33 -13.72
CA TYR A 116 2.10 0.61 -14.17
C TYR A 116 2.39 2.01 -13.63
N ASP A 117 2.56 2.95 -14.56
CA ASP A 117 2.82 4.37 -14.29
C ASP A 117 1.63 5.21 -14.76
N PRO A 118 0.80 5.73 -13.83
CA PRO A 118 -0.37 6.51 -14.21
C PRO A 118 -0.01 7.81 -14.94
N SER A 119 1.20 8.35 -14.77
CA SER A 119 1.63 9.58 -15.45
C SER A 119 1.84 9.39 -16.96
N ARG A 120 2.00 8.14 -17.41
CA ARG A 120 2.19 7.78 -18.82
C ARG A 120 0.89 7.40 -19.53
N ILE A 121 -0.18 7.25 -18.77
CA ILE A 121 -1.50 6.95 -19.31
C ILE A 121 -2.20 8.26 -19.62
N LYS A 122 -2.82 8.34 -20.81
CA LYS A 122 -3.66 9.49 -21.13
C LYS A 122 -4.81 9.56 -20.12
N ALA A 123 -4.95 10.70 -19.45
CA ALA A 123 -6.08 10.94 -18.59
C ALA A 123 -7.37 10.83 -19.43
N ASP A 124 -8.26 9.93 -19.01
CA ASP A 124 -9.64 9.93 -19.46
C ASP A 124 -10.38 10.96 -18.61
N ASP A 125 -10.83 12.07 -19.19
CA ASP A 125 -11.59 13.12 -18.49
C ASP A 125 -13.07 12.76 -18.29
N SER A 126 -13.48 11.55 -18.69
CA SER A 126 -14.83 11.05 -18.47
C SER A 126 -15.21 11.05 -16.98
N MET A 127 -16.41 11.56 -16.72
CA MET A 127 -17.06 11.55 -15.41
C MET A 127 -18.02 10.36 -15.25
N GLN A 128 -18.03 9.43 -16.21
CA GLN A 128 -18.83 8.21 -16.11
C GLN A 128 -18.31 7.33 -14.98
N LYS A 129 -19.22 6.71 -14.22
CA LYS A 129 -18.89 5.87 -13.06
C LYS A 129 -17.82 4.83 -13.39
N GLU A 130 -17.94 4.15 -14.53
CA GLU A 130 -16.98 3.12 -14.98
C GLU A 130 -15.57 3.69 -15.20
N ALA A 131 -15.45 4.87 -15.84
CA ALA A 131 -14.17 5.53 -16.04
C ALA A 131 -13.52 5.99 -14.71
N LEU A 132 -14.33 6.50 -13.78
CA LEU A 132 -13.85 6.87 -12.43
C LEU A 132 -13.34 5.65 -11.67
N GLU A 133 -14.04 4.51 -11.76
CA GLU A 133 -13.61 3.26 -11.13
C GLU A 133 -12.32 2.72 -11.74
N LEU A 134 -12.18 2.71 -13.07
CA LEU A 134 -10.93 2.30 -13.74
C LEU A 134 -9.75 3.23 -13.42
N ARG A 135 -10.01 4.51 -13.16
CA ARG A 135 -8.98 5.46 -12.71
C ARG A 135 -8.56 5.19 -11.27
N ALA A 136 -9.52 4.89 -10.39
CA ALA A 136 -9.26 4.56 -9.00
C ALA A 136 -8.55 3.20 -8.85
N TYR A 137 -8.90 2.23 -9.70
CA TYR A 137 -8.41 0.86 -9.66
C TYR A 137 -8.00 0.37 -11.06
N PRO A 138 -6.80 0.76 -11.55
CA PRO A 138 -6.33 0.40 -12.90
C PRO A 138 -6.31 -1.11 -13.18
N PHE A 139 -6.11 -1.93 -12.16
CA PHE A 139 -6.12 -3.40 -12.25
C PHE A 139 -7.39 -3.96 -12.89
N LEU A 140 -8.52 -3.26 -12.76
CA LEU A 140 -9.81 -3.66 -13.30
C LEU A 140 -9.86 -3.72 -14.84
N ARG A 141 -8.90 -3.09 -15.53
CA ARG A 141 -8.78 -3.16 -16.99
C ARG A 141 -8.33 -4.55 -17.49
N GLY A 142 -7.72 -5.36 -16.64
CA GLY A 142 -7.24 -6.70 -17.01
C GLY A 142 -5.89 -6.73 -17.73
N ASP A 143 -5.23 -5.57 -17.93
CA ASP A 143 -3.92 -5.43 -18.58
C ASP A 143 -2.73 -5.43 -17.59
N ILE A 144 -3.01 -5.69 -16.30
CA ILE A 144 -2.03 -5.72 -15.21
C ILE A 144 -2.02 -7.10 -14.58
N ALA A 145 -0.85 -7.74 -14.50
CA ALA A 145 -0.72 -9.10 -13.97
C ALA A 145 -0.90 -9.18 -12.44
N MET A 146 -0.36 -8.22 -11.69
CA MET A 146 -0.48 -8.19 -10.23
C MET A 146 -0.78 -6.78 -9.72
N ALA A 147 -1.68 -6.67 -8.76
CA ALA A 147 -1.98 -5.42 -8.06
C ALA A 147 -1.67 -5.50 -6.57
N LEU A 148 -0.95 -4.51 -6.05
CA LEU A 148 -0.74 -4.26 -4.63
C LEU A 148 -1.58 -3.07 -4.22
N ASP A 149 -2.76 -3.37 -3.69
CA ASP A 149 -3.74 -2.38 -3.31
C ASP A 149 -4.42 -2.77 -1.99
N GLU A 150 -5.12 -1.81 -1.41
CA GLU A 150 -5.86 -1.93 -0.17
C GLU A 150 -7.09 -2.83 -0.33
N SER A 151 -7.68 -3.20 0.81
CA SER A 151 -8.89 -4.03 0.90
C SER A 151 -10.08 -3.50 0.11
N THR A 152 -10.07 -2.23 -0.32
CA THR A 152 -11.11 -1.67 -1.18
C THR A 152 -11.08 -2.27 -2.59
N LEU A 153 -9.91 -2.59 -3.16
CA LEU A 153 -9.83 -3.27 -4.45
C LEU A 153 -10.50 -4.66 -4.38
N TYR A 154 -10.18 -5.44 -3.34
CA TYR A 154 -10.81 -6.75 -3.11
C TYR A 154 -12.33 -6.66 -3.16
N ARG A 155 -12.89 -5.65 -2.51
CA ARG A 155 -14.33 -5.51 -2.40
C ARG A 155 -14.98 -5.01 -3.68
N THR A 156 -14.30 -4.15 -4.44
CA THR A 156 -14.71 -3.81 -5.81
C THR A 156 -14.73 -5.04 -6.72
N LEU A 157 -13.78 -5.96 -6.55
CA LEU A 157 -13.77 -7.23 -7.31
C LEU A 157 -14.92 -8.16 -6.88
N MET A 158 -15.20 -8.25 -5.58
CA MET A 158 -16.32 -9.05 -5.05
C MET A 158 -17.68 -8.49 -5.45
N SER A 159 -17.92 -7.18 -5.33
CA SER A 159 -19.21 -6.57 -5.63
C SER A 159 -19.62 -6.78 -7.09
N ARG A 160 -18.66 -6.82 -8.01
CA ARG A 160 -18.91 -7.10 -9.44
C ARG A 160 -19.30 -8.54 -9.73
N SER A 161 -19.03 -9.46 -8.80
CA SER A 161 -19.42 -10.87 -8.91
C SER A 161 -20.85 -11.10 -8.40
N ASP A 162 -21.29 -10.29 -7.42
CA ASP A 162 -22.54 -10.53 -6.68
C ASP A 162 -23.67 -9.52 -6.99
N GLU A 163 -23.38 -8.34 -7.55
CA GLU A 163 -24.38 -7.29 -7.77
C GLU A 163 -25.24 -7.55 -9.04
N PRO A 164 -26.58 -7.63 -8.92
CA PRO A 164 -27.46 -7.82 -10.08
C PRO A 164 -27.32 -6.69 -11.11
N GLY A 165 -26.83 -7.03 -12.31
CA GLY A 165 -26.61 -6.08 -13.40
C GLY A 165 -25.18 -5.51 -13.48
N ALA A 166 -24.29 -5.87 -12.54
CA ALA A 166 -22.86 -5.62 -12.72
C ALA A 166 -22.31 -6.49 -13.85
N LYS A 167 -21.40 -5.94 -14.66
CA LYS A 167 -20.66 -6.72 -15.65
C LYS A 167 -19.61 -7.55 -14.90
N PRO A 168 -19.68 -8.89 -14.97
CA PRO A 168 -18.64 -9.73 -14.38
C PRO A 168 -17.31 -9.44 -15.07
N LEU A 169 -16.21 -9.68 -14.36
CA LEU A 169 -14.87 -9.59 -14.95
C LEU A 169 -14.73 -10.66 -16.03
N ALA A 170 -14.06 -10.31 -17.12
CA ALA A 170 -13.74 -11.23 -18.21
C ALA A 170 -12.56 -12.18 -17.87
N TRP A 171 -11.99 -12.06 -16.68
CA TRP A 171 -10.78 -12.76 -16.24
C TRP A 171 -10.89 -13.15 -14.77
N GLU A 172 -10.14 -14.17 -14.38
CA GLU A 172 -10.09 -14.69 -13.02
C GLU A 172 -9.00 -14.02 -12.20
N TRP A 173 -9.24 -13.89 -10.89
CA TRP A 173 -8.29 -13.29 -9.97
C TRP A 173 -8.07 -14.15 -8.72
N GLY A 174 -7.01 -13.82 -7.97
CA GLY A 174 -6.68 -14.46 -6.71
C GLY A 174 -6.21 -13.47 -5.67
N MET A 175 -5.78 -14.00 -4.52
CA MET A 175 -5.18 -13.18 -3.47
C MET A 175 -4.10 -13.97 -2.75
N VAL A 176 -2.93 -13.36 -2.57
CA VAL A 176 -1.84 -13.89 -1.76
C VAL A 176 -1.31 -12.81 -0.82
N THR A 177 -0.54 -13.21 0.20
CA THR A 177 0.03 -12.27 1.16
C THR A 177 0.91 -11.21 0.49
N LEU A 178 1.15 -10.09 1.17
CA LEU A 178 2.13 -9.10 0.72
C LEU A 178 3.55 -9.68 0.66
N PRO A 179 4.43 -9.07 -0.15
CA PRO A 179 5.82 -9.41 -0.12
C PRO A 179 6.43 -9.14 1.25
N VAL A 180 7.34 -10.01 1.64
CA VAL A 180 8.14 -9.86 2.86
C VAL A 180 9.58 -9.53 2.49
N SER A 181 10.37 -9.15 3.48
CA SER A 181 11.83 -9.10 3.29
C SER A 181 12.45 -10.42 3.66
N ALA A 182 13.47 -10.84 2.91
CA ALA A 182 14.26 -12.03 3.25
C ALA A 182 14.84 -11.96 4.67
N ASN A 183 15.16 -10.74 5.14
CA ASN A 183 15.69 -10.53 6.49
C ASN A 183 14.60 -10.51 7.57
N ASN A 184 13.33 -10.28 7.19
CA ASN A 184 12.20 -10.19 8.11
C ASN A 184 10.97 -10.93 7.52
N PRO A 185 10.99 -12.27 7.43
CA PRO A 185 10.00 -13.06 6.67
C PRO A 185 8.59 -13.09 7.29
N HIS A 186 8.44 -12.67 8.54
CA HIS A 186 7.14 -12.54 9.23
C HIS A 186 6.67 -11.09 9.38
N MET A 187 7.47 -10.13 8.91
CA MET A 187 7.17 -8.71 8.98
C MET A 187 6.61 -8.25 7.63
N GLY A 188 5.38 -7.77 7.65
CA GLY A 188 4.82 -7.01 6.54
C GLY A 188 4.62 -5.55 6.93
N ASN A 189 4.37 -4.71 5.94
CA ASN A 189 3.66 -3.46 6.14
C ASN A 189 2.25 -3.59 5.53
N GLY A 190 1.51 -2.50 5.43
CA GLY A 190 0.20 -2.54 4.78
C GLY A 190 -0.90 -3.02 5.71
N VAL A 191 -0.87 -2.58 6.97
CA VAL A 191 -2.03 -2.50 7.84
C VAL A 191 -2.10 -1.05 8.33
N TYR A 192 -3.12 -0.31 7.90
CA TYR A 192 -3.31 1.10 8.26
C TYR A 192 -4.50 1.24 9.18
N MET A 193 -4.34 2.02 10.24
CA MET A 193 -5.42 2.37 11.15
C MET A 193 -6.21 3.52 10.53
N ASN A 194 -7.48 3.29 10.18
CA ASN A 194 -8.32 4.32 9.54
C ASN A 194 -9.12 5.11 10.55
N ASP A 195 -9.88 4.41 11.40
CA ASP A 195 -10.82 5.05 12.31
C ASP A 195 -10.44 4.81 13.77
N ILE A 196 -10.48 5.89 14.54
CA ILE A 196 -10.30 5.91 15.99
C ILE A 196 -11.58 6.48 16.60
N PHE A 197 -12.27 5.66 17.39
CA PHE A 197 -13.34 6.13 18.25
C PHE A 197 -12.75 6.55 19.60
N ALA A 198 -13.03 7.78 20.01
CA ALA A 198 -12.58 8.33 21.29
C ALA A 198 -13.76 8.93 22.06
N ILE A 199 -13.75 8.77 23.37
CA ILE A 199 -14.69 9.42 24.27
C ILE A 199 -14.07 10.75 24.72
N PRO A 200 -14.70 11.91 24.43
CA PRO A 200 -14.23 13.20 24.92
C PRO A 200 -14.19 13.25 26.45
N LEU A 201 -13.21 13.96 27.00
CA LEU A 201 -12.98 14.03 28.46
C LEU A 201 -14.17 14.63 29.23
N GLU A 202 -14.91 15.55 28.60
CA GLU A 202 -15.99 16.33 29.23
C GLU A 202 -17.40 15.80 28.90
N ILE A 203 -17.54 14.51 28.56
CA ILE A 203 -18.87 13.95 28.26
C ILE A 203 -19.70 13.73 29.53
N LYS A 204 -20.98 14.10 29.48
CA LYS A 204 -21.93 13.88 30.58
C LYS A 204 -22.38 12.42 30.68
N GLU A 205 -22.45 11.73 29.55
CA GLU A 205 -22.98 10.37 29.41
C GLU A 205 -21.88 9.35 29.07
N THR A 206 -20.86 9.25 29.92
CA THR A 206 -19.70 8.36 29.72
C THR A 206 -20.10 6.89 29.60
N LYS A 207 -21.14 6.46 30.33
CA LYS A 207 -21.60 5.07 30.32
C LYS A 207 -22.20 4.67 28.96
N GLY A 208 -23.08 5.50 28.41
CA GLY A 208 -23.68 5.25 27.09
C GLY A 208 -22.64 5.27 25.96
N ALA A 209 -21.68 6.19 26.02
CA ALA A 209 -20.58 6.24 25.06
C ALA A 209 -19.70 4.97 25.11
N LEU A 210 -19.42 4.47 26.33
CA LEU A 210 -18.66 3.23 26.50
C LEU A 210 -19.44 2.01 25.99
N GLU A 211 -20.75 1.92 26.30
CA GLU A 211 -21.63 0.84 25.78
C GLU A 211 -21.70 0.86 24.25
N PHE A 212 -21.77 2.05 23.63
CA PHE A 212 -21.73 2.18 22.18
C PHE A 212 -20.40 1.71 21.59
N ILE A 213 -19.27 2.15 22.14
CA ILE A 213 -17.94 1.70 21.69
C ILE A 213 -17.80 0.17 21.85
N GLN A 214 -18.26 -0.40 22.97
CA GLN A 214 -18.26 -1.84 23.18
C GLN A 214 -19.13 -2.57 22.16
N TYR A 215 -20.30 -2.03 21.81
CA TYR A 215 -21.18 -2.61 20.82
C TYR A 215 -20.56 -2.64 19.42
N ILE A 216 -20.11 -1.49 18.91
CA ILE A 216 -19.52 -1.38 17.55
C ILE A 216 -18.22 -2.18 17.41
N CYS A 217 -17.58 -2.52 18.54
CA CYS A 217 -16.36 -3.33 18.55
C CYS A 217 -16.59 -4.79 18.97
N GLY A 218 -17.83 -5.15 19.29
CA GLY A 218 -18.20 -6.49 19.73
C GLY A 218 -18.48 -7.44 18.56
N GLU A 219 -18.56 -8.73 18.86
CA GLU A 219 -18.82 -9.78 17.86
C GLU A 219 -20.12 -9.55 17.08
N ASN A 220 -21.16 -9.00 17.73
CA ASN A 220 -22.45 -8.73 17.09
C ASN A 220 -22.32 -7.70 15.97
N TYR A 221 -21.59 -6.61 16.19
CA TYR A 221 -21.35 -5.62 15.15
C TYR A 221 -20.36 -6.15 14.11
N ALA A 222 -19.35 -6.93 14.51
CA ALA A 222 -18.45 -7.59 13.57
C ALA A 222 -19.17 -8.53 12.59
N LYS A 223 -20.27 -9.18 13.00
CA LYS A 223 -21.14 -9.97 12.12
C LYS A 223 -21.97 -9.11 11.16
N LEU A 224 -22.32 -7.89 11.56
CA LEU A 224 -23.03 -6.93 10.71
C LEU A 224 -22.11 -6.20 9.74
N LEU A 225 -20.84 -5.98 10.10
CA LEU A 225 -19.86 -5.22 9.31
C LEU A 225 -19.79 -5.61 7.83
N PRO A 226 -19.72 -6.91 7.45
CA PRO A 226 -19.74 -7.31 6.05
C PRO A 226 -20.98 -6.85 5.27
N GLN A 227 -22.09 -6.55 5.96
CA GLN A 227 -23.36 -6.11 5.38
C GLN A 227 -23.53 -4.58 5.38
N ILE A 228 -22.83 -3.86 6.26
CA ILE A 228 -23.02 -2.40 6.48
C ILE A 228 -21.81 -1.54 6.09
N ASN A 229 -20.59 -2.08 6.20
CA ASN A 229 -19.37 -1.42 5.77
C ASN A 229 -18.51 -2.44 5.00
N MET A 230 -18.69 -2.38 3.69
CA MET A 230 -17.93 -3.16 2.73
C MET A 230 -16.66 -2.40 2.29
N THR A 231 -15.87 -1.77 3.16
CA THR A 231 -14.55 -1.24 2.79
C THR A 231 -13.48 -1.61 3.81
N ASP A 232 -13.78 -1.47 5.09
CA ASP A 232 -12.83 -1.67 6.17
C ASP A 232 -12.82 -3.11 6.69
N LEU A 233 -11.64 -3.59 7.10
CA LEU A 233 -11.52 -4.90 7.72
C LEU A 233 -11.45 -4.74 9.26
N PRO A 234 -12.25 -5.49 10.03
CA PRO A 234 -12.19 -5.41 11.48
C PRO A 234 -10.84 -5.88 12.01
N ALA A 235 -10.35 -5.26 13.08
CA ALA A 235 -9.16 -5.72 13.81
C ALA A 235 -9.26 -7.17 14.28
N ARG A 236 -10.48 -7.58 14.65
CA ARG A 236 -10.80 -8.90 15.15
C ARG A 236 -11.92 -9.45 14.27
N PRO A 237 -11.59 -10.23 13.24
CA PRO A 237 -12.61 -10.81 12.39
C PRO A 237 -13.33 -11.93 13.14
N ASN A 238 -14.56 -12.23 12.74
CA ASN A 238 -15.23 -13.46 13.14
C ASN A 238 -14.66 -14.62 12.30
N PRO A 239 -13.95 -15.61 12.89
CA PRO A 239 -13.32 -16.69 12.12
C PRO A 239 -14.29 -17.49 11.25
N ASP A 240 -15.53 -17.64 11.69
CA ASP A 240 -16.57 -18.41 11.01
C ASP A 240 -17.18 -17.68 9.80
N ALA A 241 -16.91 -16.38 9.65
CA ALA A 241 -17.45 -15.54 8.59
C ALA A 241 -16.41 -15.17 7.51
N MET A 242 -15.22 -15.79 7.54
CA MET A 242 -14.13 -15.48 6.61
C MET A 242 -14.01 -16.50 5.48
N ASP A 243 -14.18 -16.03 4.25
CA ASP A 243 -13.75 -16.78 3.07
C ASP A 243 -12.21 -16.90 3.00
N GLU A 244 -11.70 -17.79 2.14
CA GLU A 244 -10.25 -17.99 1.97
C GLU A 244 -9.49 -16.71 1.56
N PRO A 245 -9.99 -15.89 0.62
CA PRO A 245 -9.38 -14.60 0.30
C PRO A 245 -9.26 -13.68 1.52
N LEU A 246 -10.32 -13.58 2.34
CA LEU A 246 -10.33 -12.76 3.55
C LEU A 246 -9.33 -13.27 4.60
N LYS A 247 -9.13 -14.59 4.72
CA LYS A 247 -8.11 -15.16 5.63
C LYS A 247 -6.70 -14.72 5.27
N SER A 248 -6.40 -14.54 3.98
CA SER A 248 -5.09 -14.05 3.55
C SER A 248 -4.74 -12.69 4.17
N PHE A 249 -5.75 -11.83 4.44
CA PHE A 249 -5.58 -10.54 5.11
C PHE A 249 -5.04 -10.66 6.53
N TYR A 250 -5.13 -11.82 7.19
CA TYR A 250 -4.77 -11.99 8.61
C TYR A 250 -3.54 -12.88 8.84
N LYS A 251 -2.89 -13.39 7.78
CA LYS A 251 -1.72 -14.28 7.87
C LYS A 251 -0.43 -13.61 8.39
N LEU A 252 -0.29 -12.29 8.29
CA LEU A 252 0.91 -11.57 8.74
C LEU A 252 0.82 -11.26 10.24
N GLU A 253 1.80 -11.73 11.01
CA GLU A 253 1.82 -11.65 12.48
C GLU A 253 2.31 -10.30 13.01
N GLN A 254 3.22 -9.63 12.29
CA GLN A 254 3.77 -8.33 12.67
C GLN A 254 3.59 -7.32 11.54
N VAL A 255 3.13 -6.12 11.91
CA VAL A 255 2.98 -5.00 10.99
C VAL A 255 3.87 -3.86 11.44
N ASN A 256 4.74 -3.41 10.55
CA ASN A 256 5.43 -2.14 10.73
C ASN A 256 4.60 -0.98 10.16
N VAL A 257 4.26 0.00 11.00
CA VAL A 257 3.54 1.24 10.62
C VAL A 257 4.30 2.43 11.20
N THR A 258 5.59 2.50 10.90
CA THR A 258 6.49 3.53 11.44
C THR A 258 6.61 4.73 10.52
N LEU A 259 6.52 4.58 9.20
CA LEU A 259 6.84 5.63 8.23
C LEU A 259 5.95 6.85 8.41
N ILE A 260 4.62 6.68 8.38
CA ILE A 260 3.68 7.81 8.58
C ILE A 260 3.86 8.43 9.97
N ASN A 261 4.08 7.60 10.99
CA ASN A 261 4.30 8.06 12.36
C ASN A 261 5.64 8.79 12.53
N GLN A 262 6.66 8.44 11.75
CA GLN A 262 7.95 9.12 11.70
C GLN A 262 7.82 10.45 10.98
N LEU A 263 7.19 10.45 9.79
CA LEU A 263 6.97 11.66 9.02
C LEU A 263 6.19 12.71 9.82
N ARG A 264 5.15 12.29 10.57
CA ARG A 264 4.37 13.18 11.45
C ARG A 264 5.16 13.80 12.61
N LYS A 265 6.33 13.29 12.96
CA LYS A 265 7.18 13.87 14.02
C LYS A 265 7.99 15.06 13.53
N PHE A 266 8.13 15.24 12.22
CA PHE A 266 8.86 16.37 11.67
C PHE A 266 8.04 17.68 11.75
N PRO A 267 8.73 18.84 11.74
CA PRO A 267 8.06 20.13 11.62
C PRO A 267 7.16 20.20 10.37
N ALA A 268 6.00 20.84 10.49
CA ALA A 268 5.07 20.99 9.36
C ALA A 268 5.70 21.73 8.16
N SER A 269 6.63 22.66 8.42
CA SER A 269 7.42 23.38 7.41
C SER A 269 8.40 22.48 6.65
N PHE A 270 8.81 21.34 7.22
CA PHE A 270 9.72 20.39 6.59
C PHE A 270 9.01 19.45 5.61
N LEU A 271 7.75 19.09 5.87
CA LEU A 271 7.03 18.10 5.06
C LEU A 271 6.98 18.45 3.55
N PRO A 272 6.66 19.68 3.12
CA PRO A 272 6.69 20.04 1.71
C PRO A 272 8.09 19.95 1.09
N LYS A 273 9.15 20.12 1.90
CA LYS A 273 10.53 19.99 1.43
C LYS A 273 10.90 18.55 1.10
N ILE A 274 10.32 17.58 1.81
CA ILE A 274 10.48 16.16 1.47
C ILE A 274 9.96 15.91 0.06
N ASP A 275 8.76 16.39 -0.25
CA ASP A 275 8.14 16.22 -1.57
C ASP A 275 8.97 16.91 -2.66
N ASP A 276 9.32 18.18 -2.50
CA ASP A 276 10.11 18.95 -3.48
C ASP A 276 11.47 18.28 -3.78
N ILE A 277 12.22 17.92 -2.73
CA ILE A 277 13.58 17.38 -2.85
C ILE A 277 13.53 15.96 -3.41
N SER A 278 12.59 15.12 -2.93
CA SER A 278 12.46 13.75 -3.42
C SER A 278 12.05 13.71 -4.89
N GLN A 279 11.07 14.54 -5.30
CA GLN A 279 10.64 14.62 -6.70
C GLN A 279 11.81 14.97 -7.63
N LYS A 280 12.56 16.03 -7.31
CA LYS A 280 13.74 16.47 -8.08
C LYS A 280 14.74 15.34 -8.29
N HIS A 281 15.06 14.57 -7.25
CA HIS A 281 16.05 13.49 -7.35
C HIS A 281 15.49 12.24 -8.01
N MET A 282 14.22 11.90 -7.81
CA MET A 282 13.56 10.81 -8.55
C MET A 282 13.50 11.09 -10.05
N GLU A 283 13.21 12.33 -10.47
CA GLU A 283 13.23 12.71 -11.87
C GLU A 283 14.63 12.52 -12.51
N LYS A 284 15.70 12.84 -11.78
CA LYS A 284 17.08 12.60 -12.24
C LYS A 284 17.38 11.12 -12.42
N ILE A 285 16.94 10.27 -11.49
CA ILE A 285 17.10 8.81 -11.61
C ILE A 285 16.31 8.28 -12.80
N MET A 286 15.06 8.70 -12.95
CA MET A 286 14.15 8.24 -14.01
C MET A 286 14.58 8.69 -15.41
N SER A 287 15.35 9.78 -15.51
CA SER A 287 15.89 10.33 -16.77
C SER A 287 17.36 9.99 -17.01
N ASP A 288 17.94 9.07 -16.23
CA ASP A 288 19.35 8.65 -16.33
C ASP A 288 20.37 9.79 -16.17
N GLN A 289 19.97 10.91 -15.55
CA GLN A 289 20.84 12.06 -15.27
C GLN A 289 21.75 11.85 -14.06
N SER A 290 21.39 10.93 -13.16
CA SER A 290 22.18 10.57 -11.98
C SER A 290 21.89 9.14 -11.59
N THR A 291 22.89 8.47 -11.00
CA THR A 291 22.70 7.12 -10.46
C THR A 291 21.84 7.14 -9.20
N VAL A 292 21.22 6.01 -8.86
CA VAL A 292 20.45 5.86 -7.60
C VAL A 292 21.32 6.23 -6.40
N ARG A 293 22.58 5.78 -6.35
CA ARG A 293 23.49 6.08 -5.23
C ARG A 293 23.74 7.58 -5.07
N GLU A 294 24.12 8.27 -6.15
CA GLU A 294 24.41 9.71 -6.12
C GLU A 294 23.18 10.53 -5.72
N SER A 295 22.01 10.15 -6.25
CA SER A 295 20.76 10.83 -5.97
C SER A 295 20.29 10.59 -4.54
N LEU A 296 20.41 9.37 -3.98
CA LEU A 296 20.09 9.12 -2.57
C LEU A 296 21.03 9.84 -1.60
N GLN A 297 22.33 9.87 -1.90
CA GLN A 297 23.29 10.65 -1.11
C GLN A 297 22.92 12.14 -1.13
N SER A 298 22.71 12.72 -2.32
CA SER A 298 22.37 14.14 -2.46
C SER A 298 21.02 14.47 -1.82
N MET A 299 20.05 13.55 -1.92
CA MET A 299 18.73 13.70 -1.30
C MET A 299 18.84 13.71 0.22
N GLU A 300 19.61 12.80 0.82
CA GLU A 300 19.86 12.79 2.27
C GLU A 300 20.49 14.11 2.74
N GLU A 301 21.55 14.58 2.07
CA GLU A 301 22.24 15.82 2.41
C GLU A 301 21.31 17.06 2.33
N GLU A 302 20.51 17.17 1.26
CA GLU A 302 19.55 18.27 1.08
C GLU A 302 18.42 18.22 2.13
N LEU A 303 17.90 17.02 2.46
CA LEU A 303 16.87 16.84 3.48
C LEU A 303 17.39 17.19 4.88
N GLU A 304 18.61 16.78 5.22
CA GLU A 304 19.28 17.15 6.48
C GLU A 304 19.44 18.66 6.63
N GLN A 305 19.79 19.35 5.54
CA GLN A 305 19.88 20.80 5.54
C GLN A 305 18.50 21.45 5.74
N ALA A 306 17.49 20.99 5.01
CA ALA A 306 16.13 21.53 5.11
C ALA A 306 15.49 21.29 6.49
N LEU A 307 15.78 20.13 7.11
CA LEU A 307 15.31 19.81 8.46
C LEU A 307 15.89 20.77 9.49
N ARG A 308 17.20 21.05 9.42
CA ARG A 308 17.88 22.03 10.30
C ARG A 308 17.32 23.44 10.16
N GLN A 309 16.91 23.83 8.95
CA GLN A 309 16.31 25.15 8.71
C GLN A 309 14.87 25.25 9.21
N SER A 310 14.16 24.12 9.25
CA SER A 310 12.75 24.04 9.66
C SER A 310 12.56 23.86 11.16
N GLY A 311 13.63 23.54 11.90
CA GLY A 311 13.65 23.44 13.37
C GLY A 311 13.96 24.75 14.11
N ASN A 312 14.27 25.83 13.38
CA ASN A 312 14.43 27.19 13.91
C ASN A 312 13.12 27.98 13.75
#